data_AF-A0A7X9XNW0-F1
#
_entry.id   AF-A0A7X9XNW0-F1
#
_cell.length_a   1.000
_cell.length_b   1.000
_cell.length_c   1.000
_cell.angle_alpha   90.00
_cell.angle_beta   90.00
_cell.angle_gamma   90.00
#
_symmetry.space_group_name_H-M   'P 1'
#
loop_
_entity.id
_entity.type
_entity.pdbx_description
1 polymer ?
#
loop_
_entity_poly.entity_id
_entity_poly.type
_entity_poly.pdbx_seq_one_letter_code
_entity_poly.pdbx_strand_id
1 'polypeptide(L)'
;MLILIVLIGLPIVIKIFTNLGVLKLKLLPRSVVTAEMVIEDMNKRKIRPAKVEVKYAYTQKLFHDNLRNKELSRERILAIKYYLEKSVKQYEHKKFKNDAHAIYTMLKAKDITTRNLDIVQSLISTGPKQIDPNWINIAAIK
;
A
#
# COMPACT_ATOMS: atom_id res chain seq x y z
N MET A 1 7.42 -19.57 -61.84
CA MET A 1 8.69 -18.91 -61.43
C MET A 1 8.52 -18.05 -60.17
N LEU A 2 7.60 -17.08 -60.13
CA LEU A 2 7.38 -16.22 -58.94
C LEU A 2 7.03 -16.98 -57.64
N ILE A 3 6.17 -18.01 -57.72
CA ILE A 3 5.73 -18.79 -56.54
C ILE A 3 6.90 -19.55 -55.89
N LEU A 4 7.82 -20.09 -56.70
CA LEU A 4 9.01 -20.80 -56.22
C LEU A 4 10.00 -19.86 -55.51
N ILE A 5 10.14 -18.62 -55.99
CA ILE A 5 11.00 -17.60 -55.38
C ILE A 5 10.43 -17.16 -54.02
N VAL A 6 9.11 -17.00 -53.92
CA VAL A 6 8.45 -16.67 -52.65
C VAL A 6 8.59 -17.81 -51.64
N LEU A 7 8.44 -19.08 -52.08
CA LEU A 7 8.54 -20.24 -51.19
C LEU A 7 9.95 -20.42 -50.59
N ILE A 8 11.00 -20.09 -51.35
CA ILE A 8 12.40 -20.17 -50.90
C ILE A 8 12.78 -18.93 -50.06
N GLY A 9 12.25 -17.75 -50.41
CA GLY A 9 12.53 -16.50 -49.70
C GLY A 9 11.85 -16.39 -48.33
N LEU A 10 10.65 -16.96 -48.18
CA LEU A 10 9.86 -16.89 -46.94
C LEU A 10 10.61 -17.40 -45.68
N PRO A 11 11.25 -18.60 -45.68
CA PRO A 11 11.96 -19.08 -44.50
C PRO A 11 13.16 -18.21 -44.12
N ILE A 12 13.83 -17.59 -45.10
CA ILE A 12 14.97 -16.68 -44.86
C ILE A 12 14.49 -15.40 -44.20
N VAL A 13 13.41 -14.81 -44.71
CA VAL A 13 12.80 -13.59 -44.16
C VAL A 13 12.30 -13.83 -42.73
N ILE A 14 11.61 -14.96 -42.49
CA ILE A 14 11.15 -15.34 -41.14
C ILE A 14 12.34 -15.44 -40.18
N LYS A 15 13.43 -16.10 -40.58
CA LYS A 15 14.62 -16.30 -39.73
C LYS A 15 15.33 -14.98 -39.38
N ILE A 16 15.38 -14.04 -40.31
CA ILE A 16 15.95 -12.71 -40.08
C ILE A 16 15.06 -11.93 -39.10
N PHE A 17 13.74 -11.96 -39.32
CA PHE A 17 12.79 -11.23 -38.49
C PHE A 17 12.76 -11.77 -37.04
N THR A 18 12.82 -13.08 -36.86
CA THR A 18 12.88 -13.70 -35.53
C THR A 18 14.21 -13.39 -34.83
N ASN A 19 15.34 -13.46 -35.51
CA ASN A 19 16.64 -13.12 -34.90
C ASN A 19 16.73 -11.65 -34.47
N LEU A 20 16.26 -10.71 -35.31
CA LEU A 20 16.22 -9.29 -34.92
C LEU A 20 15.25 -9.03 -33.75
N GLY A 21 14.09 -9.68 -33.75
CA GLY A 21 13.11 -9.56 -32.66
C GLY A 21 13.66 -10.08 -31.33
N VAL A 22 14.32 -11.25 -31.35
CA VAL A 22 14.91 -11.87 -30.15
C VAL A 22 16.09 -11.05 -29.62
N LEU A 23 16.90 -10.42 -30.48
CA LEU A 23 17.99 -9.54 -30.06
C LEU A 23 17.47 -8.31 -29.32
N LYS A 24 16.39 -7.67 -29.81
CA LYS A 24 15.76 -6.53 -29.13
C LYS A 24 15.16 -6.92 -27.77
N LEU A 25 14.61 -8.13 -27.65
CA LEU A 25 14.07 -8.63 -26.38
C LEU A 25 15.16 -8.91 -25.33
N LYS A 26 16.36 -9.34 -25.74
CA LYS A 26 17.51 -9.55 -24.83
C LYS A 26 18.11 -8.25 -24.29
N LEU A 27 17.89 -7.13 -24.98
CA LEU A 27 18.37 -5.80 -24.57
C LEU A 27 17.40 -5.08 -23.64
N LEU A 28 16.18 -5.60 -23.43
CA LEU A 28 15.30 -5.07 -22.41
C LEU A 28 15.91 -5.38 -21.04
N PRO A 29 16.14 -4.36 -20.20
CA PRO A 29 16.67 -4.59 -18.86
C PRO A 29 15.70 -5.52 -18.12
N ARG A 30 16.19 -6.69 -17.69
CA ARG A 30 15.46 -7.51 -16.73
C ARG A 30 15.30 -6.68 -15.46
N SER A 31 14.10 -6.17 -15.20
CA SER A 31 13.79 -5.51 -13.94
C SER A 31 14.07 -6.50 -12.82
N VAL A 32 14.99 -6.17 -11.92
CA VAL A 32 15.25 -6.98 -10.72
C VAL A 32 13.97 -6.93 -9.90
N VAL A 33 13.30 -8.08 -9.74
CA VAL A 33 12.09 -8.17 -8.93
C VAL A 33 12.50 -8.07 -7.48
N THR A 34 12.21 -6.92 -6.85
CA THR A 34 12.51 -6.71 -5.42
C THR A 34 11.38 -7.26 -4.54
N ALA A 35 11.67 -7.53 -3.27
CA ALA A 35 10.68 -8.03 -2.32
C ALA A 35 9.54 -7.01 -2.11
N GLU A 36 9.86 -5.72 -2.14
CA GLU A 36 8.91 -4.62 -1.99
C GLU A 36 7.89 -4.62 -3.14
N MET A 37 8.35 -4.80 -4.37
CA MET A 37 7.48 -4.90 -5.56
C MET A 37 6.52 -6.09 -5.47
N VAL A 38 6.99 -7.24 -4.95
CA VAL A 38 6.14 -8.43 -4.78
C VAL A 38 5.09 -8.19 -3.69
N ILE A 39 5.49 -7.61 -2.56
CA ILE A 39 4.57 -7.26 -1.46
C ILE A 39 3.53 -6.24 -1.95
N GLU A 40 3.93 -5.26 -2.75
CA GLU A 40 3.02 -4.27 -3.32
C GLU A 40 1.98 -4.92 -4.25
N ASP A 41 2.39 -5.80 -5.18
CA ASP A 41 1.44 -6.49 -6.08
C ASP A 41 0.50 -7.44 -5.31
N MET A 42 1.04 -8.18 -4.33
CA MET A 42 0.23 -9.03 -3.44
C MET A 42 -0.81 -8.21 -2.68
N ASN A 43 -0.39 -7.08 -2.09
CA ASN A 43 -1.31 -6.17 -1.43
C ASN A 43 -2.34 -5.62 -2.43
N LYS A 44 -1.94 -5.20 -3.64
CA LYS A 44 -2.86 -4.68 -4.66
C LYS A 44 -4.00 -5.65 -4.99
N ARG A 45 -3.77 -6.96 -4.97
CA ARG A 45 -4.79 -7.99 -5.23
C ARG A 45 -5.52 -8.49 -3.98
N LYS A 46 -4.98 -8.23 -2.79
CA LYS A 46 -5.56 -8.69 -1.52
C LYS A 46 -6.96 -8.10 -1.29
N ILE A 47 -7.90 -8.97 -0.94
CA ILE A 47 -9.23 -8.61 -0.43
C ILE A 47 -9.13 -8.61 1.11
N ARG A 48 -9.61 -7.55 1.76
CA ARG A 48 -9.57 -7.47 3.22
C ARG A 48 -10.60 -8.46 3.81
N PRO A 49 -10.27 -9.17 4.90
CA PRO A 49 -11.24 -10.01 5.58
C PRO A 49 -12.45 -9.19 6.06
N ALA A 50 -13.65 -9.77 6.02
CA ALA A 50 -14.87 -9.08 6.45
C ALA A 50 -14.78 -8.51 7.88
N LYS A 51 -14.12 -9.23 8.81
CA LYS A 51 -13.87 -8.76 10.17
C LYS A 51 -13.05 -7.46 10.23
N VAL A 52 -12.09 -7.31 9.31
CA VAL A 52 -11.26 -6.09 9.19
C VAL A 52 -12.09 -4.95 8.61
N GLU A 53 -12.93 -5.22 7.59
CA GLU A 53 -13.82 -4.22 6.99
C GLU A 53 -14.83 -3.63 7.99
N VAL A 54 -15.46 -4.48 8.80
CA VAL A 54 -16.40 -4.04 9.85
C VAL A 54 -15.69 -3.13 10.85
N LYS A 55 -14.52 -3.54 11.35
CA LYS A 55 -13.74 -2.69 12.27
C LYS A 55 -13.25 -1.42 11.60
N TYR A 56 -12.83 -1.48 10.33
CA TYR A 56 -12.40 -0.32 9.55
C TYR A 56 -13.53 0.71 9.44
N ALA A 57 -14.74 0.28 9.07
CA ALA A 57 -15.88 1.17 8.94
C ALA A 57 -16.20 1.89 10.26
N TYR A 58 -16.14 1.15 11.39
CA TYR A 58 -16.32 1.73 12.71
C TYR A 58 -15.19 2.72 13.07
N THR A 59 -13.92 2.33 12.95
CA THR A 59 -12.77 3.19 13.25
C THR A 59 -12.76 4.46 12.39
N GLN A 60 -13.06 4.32 11.10
CA GLN A 60 -13.12 5.44 10.15
C GLN A 60 -14.20 6.43 10.57
N LYS A 61 -15.41 5.94 10.88
CA LYS A 61 -16.51 6.78 11.33
C LYS A 61 -16.15 7.48 12.65
N LEU A 62 -15.62 6.74 13.61
CA LEU A 62 -15.19 7.28 14.90
C LEU A 62 -14.15 8.39 14.74
N PHE A 63 -13.13 8.18 13.90
CA PHE A 63 -12.13 9.22 13.59
C PHE A 63 -12.76 10.43 12.90
N HIS A 64 -13.66 10.21 11.94
CA HIS A 64 -14.37 11.27 11.23
C HIS A 64 -15.19 12.15 12.16
N ASP A 65 -16.00 11.52 13.01
CA ASP A 65 -16.90 12.20 13.95
C ASP A 65 -16.09 13.01 14.97
N ASN A 66 -15.03 12.44 15.56
CA ASN A 66 -14.16 13.15 16.51
C ASN A 66 -13.40 14.30 15.85
N LEU A 67 -12.96 14.14 14.59
CA LEU A 67 -12.27 15.20 13.86
C LEU A 67 -13.24 16.35 13.53
N ARG A 68 -14.47 16.03 13.13
CA ARG A 68 -15.54 17.00 12.84
C ARG A 68 -15.98 17.76 14.09
N ASN A 69 -16.10 17.06 15.22
CA ASN A 69 -16.48 17.63 16.51
C ASN A 69 -15.32 18.35 17.22
N LYS A 70 -14.10 18.31 16.66
CA LYS A 70 -12.87 18.87 17.25
C LYS A 70 -12.50 18.24 18.60
N GLU A 71 -12.87 16.98 18.81
CA GLU A 71 -12.57 16.20 20.03
C GLU A 71 -11.17 15.54 19.99
N LEU A 72 -10.54 15.53 18.81
CA LEU A 72 -9.17 15.06 18.60
C LEU A 72 -8.16 16.22 18.72
N SER A 73 -7.29 16.15 19.74
CA SER A 73 -6.15 17.07 19.86
C SER A 73 -5.11 16.85 18.76
N ARG A 74 -4.28 17.86 18.52
CA ARG A 74 -3.21 17.80 17.51
C ARG A 74 -2.22 16.68 17.79
N GLU A 75 -1.83 16.48 19.06
CA GLU A 75 -0.88 15.44 19.46
C GLU A 75 -1.45 14.04 19.15
N ARG A 76 -2.76 13.84 19.29
CA ARG A 76 -3.41 12.56 19.00
C ARG A 76 -3.44 12.25 17.52
N ILE A 77 -3.74 13.26 16.70
CA ILE A 77 -3.68 13.11 15.25
C ILE A 77 -2.27 12.69 14.83
N LEU A 78 -1.24 13.30 15.41
CA LEU A 78 0.15 12.91 15.17
C LEU A 78 0.46 11.51 15.68
N ALA A 79 -0.04 11.12 16.85
CA ALA A 79 0.15 9.79 17.41
C ALA A 79 -0.47 8.69 16.55
N ILE A 80 -1.73 8.89 16.11
CA ILE A 80 -2.43 7.98 15.22
C ILE A 80 -1.68 7.86 13.89
N LYS A 81 -1.27 8.98 13.30
CA LYS A 81 -0.49 8.99 12.05
C LYS A 81 0.82 8.22 12.21
N TYR A 82 1.61 8.53 13.23
CA TYR A 82 2.89 7.89 13.49
C TYR A 82 2.74 6.37 13.68
N TYR A 83 1.74 5.96 14.47
CA TYR A 83 1.44 4.55 14.66
C TYR A 83 1.10 3.84 13.34
N LEU A 84 0.25 4.46 12.51
CA LEU A 84 -0.14 3.92 11.22
C LEU A 84 1.04 3.87 10.24
N GLU A 85 1.90 4.89 10.20
CA GLU A 85 3.12 4.91 9.37
C GLU A 85 4.08 3.76 9.71
N LYS A 86 4.15 3.35 10.97
CA LYS A 86 4.97 2.20 11.39
C LYS A 86 4.28 0.85 11.18
N SER A 87 2.96 0.82 11.23
CA SER A 87 2.17 -0.42 11.20
C SER A 87 1.74 -0.83 9.79
N VAL A 88 1.73 0.10 8.84
CA VAL A 88 1.23 -0.10 7.46
C VAL A 88 2.36 0.22 6.49
N LYS A 89 2.73 -0.76 5.66
CA LYS A 89 3.81 -0.64 4.67
C LYS A 89 3.30 -0.24 3.29
N GLN A 90 2.00 -0.38 3.02
CA GLN A 90 1.43 -0.09 1.70
C GLN A 90 1.69 1.34 1.18
N TYR A 91 2.00 2.31 2.05
CA TYR A 91 2.14 3.71 1.68
C TYR A 91 3.45 4.38 2.15
N GLU A 92 4.51 3.62 2.38
CA GLU A 92 5.77 4.11 2.98
C GLU A 92 6.40 5.31 2.25
N HIS A 93 6.27 5.38 0.92
CA HIS A 93 6.83 6.47 0.11
C HIS A 93 5.79 7.50 -0.38
N LYS A 94 4.55 7.40 0.10
CA LYS A 94 3.46 8.25 -0.39
C LYS A 94 3.46 9.60 0.34
N LYS A 95 3.49 10.69 -0.43
CA LYS A 95 3.25 12.04 0.12
C LYS A 95 1.75 12.27 0.32
N PHE A 96 1.39 12.84 1.47
CA PHE A 96 0.00 13.14 1.82
C PHE A 96 -0.22 14.65 1.93
N LYS A 97 -1.42 15.12 1.55
CA LYS A 97 -1.80 16.54 1.60
C LYS A 97 -1.85 17.10 3.03
N ASN A 98 -2.36 16.31 3.97
CA ASN A 98 -2.44 16.64 5.38
C ASN A 98 -2.54 15.34 6.22
N ASP A 99 -2.46 15.47 7.54
CA ASP A 99 -2.42 14.31 8.44
C ASP A 99 -3.75 13.54 8.47
N ALA A 100 -4.89 14.21 8.37
CA ALA A 100 -6.18 13.53 8.27
C ALA A 100 -6.25 12.66 7.00
N HIS A 101 -5.82 13.19 5.86
CA HIS A 101 -5.73 12.47 4.60
C HIS A 101 -4.76 11.28 4.68
N ALA A 102 -3.63 11.44 5.39
CA ALA A 102 -2.70 10.35 5.67
C ALA A 102 -3.39 9.22 6.46
N ILE A 103 -4.04 9.56 7.57
CA ILE A 103 -4.75 8.60 8.43
C ILE A 103 -5.87 7.88 7.66
N TYR A 104 -6.72 8.61 6.93
CA TYR A 104 -7.78 7.98 6.11
C TYR A 104 -7.22 7.01 5.09
N THR A 105 -6.10 7.38 4.45
CA THR A 105 -5.47 6.53 3.45
C THR A 105 -4.89 5.28 4.09
N MET A 106 -4.16 5.41 5.21
CA MET A 106 -3.54 4.28 5.90
C MET A 106 -4.57 3.35 6.57
N LEU A 107 -5.69 3.88 7.06
CA LEU A 107 -6.81 3.06 7.54
C LEU A 107 -7.38 2.17 6.42
N LYS A 108 -7.28 2.61 5.16
CA LYS A 108 -7.72 1.86 3.99
C LYS A 108 -6.69 0.82 3.51
N ALA A 109 -5.52 0.75 4.14
CA ALA A 109 -4.49 -0.19 3.72
C ALA A 109 -4.94 -1.65 3.88
N LYS A 110 -4.36 -2.53 3.06
CA LYS A 110 -4.76 -3.94 2.93
C LYS A 110 -3.94 -4.87 3.82
N ASP A 111 -2.79 -4.40 4.27
CA ASP A 111 -1.94 -4.97 5.30
C ASP A 111 -2.36 -4.54 6.72
N ILE A 112 -3.38 -3.67 6.86
CA ILE A 112 -3.93 -3.33 8.18
C ILE A 112 -4.59 -4.54 8.84
N THR A 113 -4.33 -4.70 10.13
CA THR A 113 -4.91 -5.78 10.94
C THR A 113 -6.01 -5.27 11.86
N THR A 114 -6.82 -6.18 12.41
CA THR A 114 -7.79 -5.83 13.46
C THR A 114 -7.13 -5.23 14.69
N ARG A 115 -5.94 -5.72 15.09
CA ARG A 115 -5.17 -5.19 16.22
C ARG A 115 -4.75 -3.73 15.98
N ASN A 116 -4.32 -3.41 14.77
CA ASN A 116 -3.97 -2.04 14.40
C ASN A 116 -5.19 -1.12 14.54
N LEU A 117 -6.37 -1.57 14.08
CA LEU A 117 -7.61 -0.83 14.19
C LEU A 117 -8.05 -0.63 15.65
N ASP A 118 -7.86 -1.62 16.53
CA ASP A 118 -8.16 -1.51 17.96
C ASP A 118 -7.28 -0.48 18.67
N ILE A 119 -5.99 -0.44 18.31
CA ILE A 119 -5.06 0.57 18.84
C ILE A 119 -5.42 1.97 18.34
N VAL A 120 -5.80 2.12 17.07
CA VAL A 120 -6.28 3.42 16.58
C VAL A 120 -7.57 3.84 17.28
N GLN A 121 -8.50 2.92 17.51
CA GLN A 121 -9.72 3.22 18.27
C GLN A 121 -9.43 3.68 19.70
N SER A 122 -8.45 3.08 20.38
CA SER A 122 -8.09 3.50 21.75
C SER A 122 -7.48 4.91 21.78
N LEU A 123 -6.67 5.24 20.78
CA LEU A 123 -6.09 6.58 20.59
C LEU A 123 -7.15 7.65 20.25
N ILE A 124 -8.28 7.26 19.67
CA ILE A 124 -9.41 8.17 19.40
C ILE A 124 -10.33 8.27 20.63
N SER A 125 -10.69 7.14 21.24
CA SER A 125 -11.76 7.03 22.24
C SER A 125 -11.38 7.47 23.64
N THR A 126 -10.08 7.47 23.98
CA THR A 126 -9.65 8.07 25.25
C THR A 126 -9.91 9.56 25.13
N GLY A 127 -11.01 10.12 25.66
CA GLY A 127 -11.27 11.57 25.76
C GLY A 127 -10.14 12.35 26.45
N PRO A 128 -10.23 13.66 26.77
CA PRO A 128 -9.12 14.59 27.04
C PRO A 128 -8.24 14.23 28.26
N LYS A 129 -7.54 13.10 28.17
CA LYS A 129 -6.51 12.63 29.08
C LYS A 129 -5.18 12.81 28.37
N GLN A 130 -4.23 13.29 29.15
CA GLN A 130 -2.85 13.51 28.76
C GLN A 130 -2.29 12.19 28.21
N ILE A 131 -1.75 12.24 26.99
CA ILE A 131 -1.10 11.09 26.36
C ILE A 131 0.19 10.85 27.12
N ASP A 132 0.36 9.66 27.73
CA ASP A 132 1.60 9.26 28.39
C ASP A 132 2.75 9.28 27.37
N PRO A 133 3.76 10.16 27.49
CA PRO A 133 4.88 10.29 26.54
C PRO A 133 5.60 8.97 26.20
N ASN A 134 5.50 7.94 27.05
CA ASN A 134 6.10 6.64 26.84
C ASN A 134 5.31 5.69 25.91
N TRP A 135 4.15 6.10 25.36
CA TRP A 135 3.36 5.27 24.44
C TRP A 135 4.15 4.80 23.19
N ILE A 136 5.14 5.60 22.77
CA ILE A 136 6.05 5.29 21.66
C ILE A 136 6.88 4.02 21.96
N ASN A 137 7.24 3.81 23.22
CA ASN A 137 8.02 2.64 23.65
C ASN A 137 7.18 1.36 23.70
N ILE A 138 5.88 1.47 23.98
CA ILE A 138 4.97 0.31 24.06
C ILE A 138 4.66 -0.24 22.65
N ALA A 139 4.56 0.63 21.65
CA ALA A 139 4.39 0.22 20.25
C ALA A 139 5.67 -0.38 19.63
N ALA A 140 6.82 -0.24 20.29
CA ALA A 140 8.11 -0.78 19.86
C ALA A 140 8.46 -2.14 20.48
N ILE A 141 7.65 -2.64 21.43
CA ILE A 141 7.86 -3.96 22.03
C ILE A 141 7.09 -5.01 21.20
N LYS A 142 7.87 -5.73 20.38
CA LYS A 142 7.61 -6.94 19.56
C LYS A 142 6.19 -7.53 19.56
#